data_AF-A0A8D8D282-F1
#
_entry.id   AF-A0A8D8D282-F1
#
_cell.length_a   1.000
_cell.length_b   1.000
_cell.length_c   1.000
_cell.angle_alpha   90.00
_cell.angle_beta   90.00
_cell.angle_gamma   90.00
#
_symmetry.space_group_name_H-M   'P 1'
#
loop_
_entity.id
_entity.type
_entity.pdbx_description
1 polymer ?
#
loop_
_entity_poly.entity_id
_entity_poly.type
_entity_poly.pdbx_seq_one_letter_code
_entity_poly.pdbx_strand_id
1 'polypeptide(L)'
;NSQEQSLLESICSLDGEFNVTNNFQGKWSVVKGLLLNAAQPCHRMIVSCRYAQKVQKCMHMFSPVLTDEGLCCTFNSVAQSFMLRNYDAASDTDSSAGSPFEPIEWIPEGGYVGVMKNNSFPRPIAGPGVTMG
;
A
#
# COMPACT_ATOMS: atom_id res chain seq x y z
N ASN A 1 -4.59 12.93 -27.07
CA ASN A 1 -4.85 11.59 -26.49
C ASN A 1 -3.74 11.23 -25.52
N SER A 2 -3.94 11.52 -24.23
CA SER A 2 -3.05 11.01 -23.19
C SER A 2 -3.33 9.52 -22.97
N GLN A 3 -2.34 8.75 -22.53
CA GLN A 3 -2.51 7.31 -22.24
C GLN A 3 -3.56 7.05 -21.15
N GLU A 4 -3.72 7.99 -20.22
CA GLU A 4 -4.75 7.96 -19.18
C GLU A 4 -6.15 8.11 -19.75
N GLN A 5 -6.34 8.99 -20.75
CA GLN A 5 -7.63 9.19 -21.41
C GLN A 5 -8.08 7.90 -22.12
N SER A 6 -7.18 7.25 -22.86
CA SER A 6 -7.48 5.99 -23.54
C SER A 6 -7.73 4.84 -22.56
N LEU A 7 -7.06 4.82 -21.40
CA LEU A 7 -7.33 3.86 -20.33
C LEU A 7 -8.72 4.08 -19.72
N LEU A 8 -9.09 5.33 -19.43
CA LEU A 8 -10.40 5.68 -18.88
C LEU A 8 -11.53 5.32 -19.86
N GLU A 9 -11.38 5.64 -21.14
CA GLU A 9 -12.33 5.25 -22.19
C GLU A 9 -12.47 3.72 -22.28
N SER A 10 -11.37 2.97 -22.14
CA SER A 10 -11.40 1.50 -22.13
C SER A 10 -12.08 0.90 -20.89
N ILE A 11 -12.01 1.55 -19.72
CA ILE A 11 -12.64 1.04 -18.48
C ILE A 11 -14.14 1.42 -18.45
N CYS A 12 -14.48 2.62 -18.93
CA CYS A 12 -15.82 3.18 -18.79
C CYS A 12 -16.78 2.82 -19.93
N SER A 13 -16.30 2.45 -21.12
CA SER A 13 -17.16 1.95 -22.21
C SER A 13 -17.42 0.45 -22.04
N LEU A 14 -18.39 0.10 -21.19
CA LEU A 14 -18.85 -1.28 -21.01
C LEU A 14 -19.71 -1.79 -22.19
N ASP A 15 -20.26 -0.88 -23.01
CA ASP A 15 -21.25 -1.20 -24.07
C ASP A 15 -20.87 -0.70 -25.49
N GLY A 16 -19.71 -0.07 -25.66
CA GLY A 16 -19.28 0.46 -26.96
C GLY A 16 -18.28 -0.47 -27.63
N GLU A 17 -18.47 -0.77 -28.93
CA GLU A 17 -17.43 -1.40 -29.76
C GLU A 17 -16.14 -0.57 -29.67
N PHE A 18 -15.22 -1.00 -28.80
CA PHE A 18 -13.89 -0.42 -28.72
C PHE A 18 -13.20 -0.78 -30.04
N ASN A 19 -13.21 0.16 -30.98
CA ASN A 19 -12.47 0.04 -32.23
C ASN A 19 -10.98 0.02 -31.88
N VAL A 20 -10.45 -1.18 -31.60
CA VAL A 20 -9.02 -1.50 -31.43
C VAL A 20 -8.33 -1.26 -32.77
N THR A 21 -8.22 -0.01 -33.17
CA THR A 21 -7.52 0.41 -34.39
C THR A 21 -6.03 0.63 -34.10
N ASN A 22 -5.64 0.66 -32.83
CA ASN A 22 -4.25 0.78 -32.40
C ASN A 22 -3.84 -0.49 -31.65
N ASN A 23 -2.73 -1.11 -32.07
CA ASN A 23 -1.99 -2.16 -31.35
C ASN A 23 -1.41 -1.63 -30.03
N PHE A 24 -2.25 -1.10 -29.15
CA PHE A 24 -1.83 -0.49 -27.91
C PHE A 24 -1.79 -1.55 -26.81
N GLN A 25 -0.58 -1.92 -26.41
CA GLN A 25 -0.36 -2.73 -25.22
C GLN A 25 -0.40 -1.83 -23.98
N GLY A 26 -1.46 -1.95 -23.18
CA GLY A 26 -1.59 -1.25 -21.91
C GLY A 26 -0.44 -1.61 -20.96
N LYS A 27 0.22 -0.60 -20.38
CA LYS A 27 1.29 -0.79 -19.39
C LYS A 27 0.74 -0.69 -17.98
N TRP A 28 1.12 -1.64 -17.11
CA TRP A 28 0.75 -1.62 -15.69
C TRP A 28 1.11 -0.30 -14.99
N SER A 29 2.25 0.30 -15.33
CA SER A 29 2.68 1.58 -14.77
C SER A 29 1.67 2.72 -14.97
N VAL A 30 0.92 2.70 -16.07
CA VAL A 30 -0.12 3.72 -16.36
C VAL A 30 -1.35 3.48 -15.49
N VAL A 31 -1.78 2.23 -15.38
CA VAL A 31 -2.92 1.84 -14.52
C VAL A 31 -2.61 2.14 -13.05
N LYS A 32 -1.44 1.72 -12.58
CA LYS A 32 -0.93 2.00 -11.22
C LYS A 32 -0.87 3.50 -10.95
N GLY A 33 -0.33 4.28 -11.89
CA GLY A 33 -0.26 5.74 -11.78
C GLY A 33 -1.64 6.37 -11.64
N LEU A 34 -2.60 5.97 -12.49
CA LEU A 34 -3.98 6.44 -12.41
C LEU A 34 -4.63 6.10 -11.06
N LEU A 35 -4.48 4.85 -10.59
CA LEU A 35 -5.01 4.40 -9.30
C LEU A 35 -4.43 5.20 -8.12
N LEU A 36 -3.11 5.39 -8.09
CA LEU A 36 -2.44 6.15 -7.02
C LEU A 36 -2.82 7.64 -7.05
N ASN A 37 -3.09 8.20 -8.22
CA ASN A 37 -3.49 9.61 -8.38
C ASN A 37 -4.96 9.86 -8.03
N ALA A 38 -5.83 8.90 -8.34
CA ALA A 38 -7.27 9.01 -8.09
C ALA A 38 -7.65 8.66 -6.64
N ALA A 39 -6.90 7.76 -6.01
CA ALA A 39 -7.16 7.34 -4.64
C ALA A 39 -6.66 8.37 -3.61
N GLN A 40 -7.32 8.41 -2.46
CA GLN A 40 -6.86 9.21 -1.33
C GLN A 40 -5.58 8.59 -0.74
N PRO A 41 -4.47 9.32 -0.61
CA PRO A 41 -3.24 8.76 -0.09
C PRO A 41 -3.37 8.40 1.40
N CYS A 42 -2.94 7.19 1.77
CA CYS A 42 -3.10 6.64 3.11
C CYS A 42 -2.56 7.56 4.22
N HIS A 43 -1.41 8.20 3.99
CA HIS A 43 -0.81 9.12 4.96
C HIS A 43 -1.66 10.36 5.24
N ARG A 44 -2.59 10.76 4.36
CA ARG A 44 -3.47 11.93 4.57
C ARG A 44 -4.82 11.59 5.20
N MET A 45 -5.17 10.31 5.32
CA MET A 45 -6.46 9.89 5.87
C MET A 45 -6.53 9.99 7.41
N ILE A 46 -5.38 10.03 8.09
CA ILE A 46 -5.30 9.90 9.55
C ILE A 46 -4.94 11.25 10.17
N VAL A 47 -5.87 11.93 10.83
CA VAL A 47 -5.58 13.21 11.52
C VAL A 47 -4.77 13.00 12.81
N SER A 48 -5.07 11.93 13.55
CA SER A 48 -4.37 11.57 14.79
C SER A 48 -4.35 10.06 14.96
N CYS A 49 -3.32 9.56 15.65
CA CYS A 49 -3.19 8.14 15.94
C CYS A 49 -2.67 7.94 17.35
N ARG A 50 -3.33 7.04 18.07
CA ARG A 50 -2.88 6.53 19.36
C ARG A 50 -2.59 5.05 19.21
N TYR A 51 -1.33 4.69 19.36
CA TYR A 51 -0.85 3.33 19.20
C TYR A 51 0.04 2.95 20.39
N ALA A 52 -0.22 1.79 21.00
CA ALA A 52 0.47 1.36 22.23
C ALA A 52 0.46 2.43 23.34
N GLN A 53 -0.72 3.01 23.59
CA GLN A 53 -0.96 4.10 24.55
C GLN A 53 -0.13 5.39 24.32
N LYS A 54 0.51 5.51 23.16
CA LYS A 54 1.30 6.69 22.79
C LYS A 54 0.65 7.37 21.59
N VAL A 55 0.51 8.70 21.67
CA VAL A 55 0.21 9.49 20.48
C VAL A 55 1.43 9.45 19.58
N GLN A 56 1.29 8.89 18.39
CA GLN A 56 2.40 8.71 17.44
C GLN A 56 2.02 9.18 16.05
N LYS A 57 3.02 9.58 15.26
CA LYS A 57 2.87 9.89 13.84
C LYS A 57 2.78 8.57 13.05
N CYS A 58 1.62 7.91 13.12
CA CYS A 58 1.37 6.63 12.45
C CYS A 58 1.21 6.74 10.93
N MET A 59 1.23 7.94 10.35
CA MET A 59 1.01 8.17 8.91
C MET A 59 1.92 7.32 8.01
N HIS A 60 3.13 7.03 8.47
CA HIS A 60 4.11 6.21 7.76
C HIS A 60 4.02 4.71 8.07
N MET A 61 3.11 4.30 8.96
CA MET A 61 2.80 2.91 9.25
C MET A 61 1.62 2.40 8.43
N PHE A 62 1.01 3.26 7.58
CA PHE A 62 -0.02 2.86 6.64
C PHE A 62 0.59 2.67 5.26
N SER A 63 0.43 1.46 4.73
CA SER A 63 0.88 1.11 3.38
C SER A 63 -0.33 0.93 2.46
N PRO A 64 -0.30 1.48 1.24
CA PRO A 64 -1.34 1.20 0.25
C PRO A 64 -1.21 -0.23 -0.27
N VAL A 65 -2.33 -0.93 -0.39
CA VAL A 65 -2.43 -2.27 -0.98
C VAL A 65 -3.55 -2.27 -2.01
N LEU A 66 -3.30 -2.88 -3.16
CA LEU A 66 -4.34 -3.09 -4.17
C LEU A 66 -5.13 -4.36 -3.84
N THR A 67 -6.44 -4.21 -3.69
CA THR A 67 -7.42 -5.29 -3.50
C THR A 67 -8.40 -5.31 -4.67
N ASP A 68 -9.29 -6.30 -4.68
CA ASP A 68 -10.46 -6.36 -5.57
C ASP A 68 -11.38 -5.15 -5.41
N GLU A 69 -11.52 -4.63 -4.19
CA GLU A 69 -12.26 -3.40 -3.87
C GLU A 69 -11.51 -2.09 -4.23
N GLY A 70 -10.28 -2.18 -4.76
CA GLY A 70 -9.47 -1.03 -5.15
C GLY A 70 -8.28 -0.77 -4.22
N LEU A 71 -7.87 0.50 -4.08
CA LEU A 71 -6.68 0.85 -3.30
C LEU A 71 -7.05 1.06 -1.82
N CYS A 72 -6.67 0.08 -0.99
CA CYS A 72 -6.88 0.07 0.45
C CYS A 72 -5.61 0.45 1.22
N CYS A 73 -5.74 0.74 2.52
CA CYS A 73 -4.61 1.07 3.39
C CYS A 73 -4.49 0.05 4.53
N THR A 74 -3.33 -0.59 4.68
CA THR A 74 -3.04 -1.51 5.79
C THR A 74 -2.20 -0.81 6.85
N PHE A 75 -2.61 -0.92 8.11
CA PHE A 75 -1.86 -0.39 9.23
C PHE A 75 -0.90 -1.43 9.80
N ASN A 76 0.36 -1.04 10.00
CA ASN A 76 1.35 -1.82 10.74
C ASN A 76 1.47 -3.27 10.22
N SER A 77 1.38 -3.43 8.90
CA SER A 77 1.52 -4.72 8.23
C SER A 77 2.98 -5.06 7.97
N VAL A 78 3.25 -6.34 7.77
CA VAL A 78 4.52 -6.78 7.19
C VAL A 78 4.69 -6.15 5.81
N ALA A 79 5.91 -5.78 5.43
CA ALA A 79 6.18 -5.22 4.11
C ALA A 79 5.89 -6.25 3.00
N GLN A 80 5.40 -5.78 1.84
CA GLN A 80 5.09 -6.65 0.70
C GLN A 80 6.31 -7.46 0.23
N SER A 81 7.52 -6.92 0.38
CA SER A 81 8.78 -7.60 0.09
C SER A 81 8.99 -8.89 0.87
N PHE A 82 8.42 -9.00 2.08
CA PHE A 82 8.50 -10.21 2.90
C PHE A 82 7.24 -11.10 2.79
N MET A 83 6.11 -10.54 2.35
CA MET A 83 4.85 -11.30 2.20
C MET A 83 4.72 -11.98 0.84
N LEU A 84 5.21 -11.36 -0.24
CA LEU A 84 5.00 -11.83 -1.60
C LEU A 84 6.12 -12.75 -2.05
N ARG A 85 5.78 -13.96 -2.51
CA ARG A 85 6.75 -14.95 -3.01
C ARG A 85 7.52 -14.45 -4.24
N ASN A 86 6.85 -13.73 -5.14
CA ASN A 86 7.44 -13.13 -6.34
C ASN A 86 7.32 -11.60 -6.26
N TYR A 87 8.02 -11.01 -5.31
CA TYR A 87 8.03 -9.56 -5.14
C TYR A 87 8.64 -8.87 -6.36
N ASP A 88 7.93 -7.88 -6.89
CA ASP A 88 8.41 -6.97 -7.93
C ASP A 88 8.22 -5.54 -7.45
N ALA A 89 9.33 -4.83 -7.26
CA ALA A 89 9.35 -3.44 -6.83
C ALA A 89 8.61 -2.51 -7.82
N ALA A 90 8.51 -2.88 -9.10
CA ALA A 90 7.74 -2.09 -10.06
C ALA A 90 6.22 -2.20 -9.82
N SER A 91 5.76 -3.33 -9.28
CA SER A 91 4.37 -3.56 -8.93
C SER A 91 3.99 -3.00 -7.56
N ASP A 92 4.97 -2.85 -6.67
CA ASP A 92 4.79 -2.39 -5.29
C ASP A 92 4.07 -1.04 -5.22
N THR A 93 2.87 -1.04 -4.65
CA THR A 93 2.07 0.18 -4.46
C THR A 93 2.60 1.04 -3.33
N ASP A 94 3.42 0.47 -2.44
CA ASP A 94 3.98 1.15 -1.29
C ASP A 94 5.04 2.17 -1.73
N SER A 95 4.70 3.44 -1.52
CA SER A 95 5.62 4.56 -1.69
C SER A 95 6.33 4.80 -0.37
N SER A 96 7.08 3.82 0.14
CA SER A 96 7.89 4.00 1.35
C SER A 96 9.05 4.98 1.12
N ALA A 97 9.22 5.50 -0.10
CA ALA A 97 10.18 6.51 -0.47
C ALA A 97 10.04 7.77 0.41
N GLY A 98 10.85 7.85 1.47
CA GLY A 98 10.85 8.93 2.45
C GLY A 98 10.24 8.60 3.81
N SER A 99 9.80 7.35 4.03
CA SER A 99 9.41 6.88 5.37
C SER A 99 10.65 6.78 6.27
N PRO A 100 10.61 7.32 7.50
CA PRO A 100 11.68 7.08 8.48
C PRO A 100 11.62 5.66 9.07
N PHE A 101 10.60 4.87 8.73
CA PHE A 101 10.39 3.52 9.25
C PHE A 101 11.03 2.47 8.33
N GLU A 102 11.72 1.51 8.94
CA GLU A 102 12.41 0.42 8.24
C GLU A 102 11.61 -0.89 8.36
N PRO A 103 11.39 -1.61 7.25
CA PRO A 103 10.68 -2.89 7.32
C PRO A 103 11.57 -3.95 7.99
N ILE A 104 11.00 -4.70 8.92
CA ILE A 104 11.61 -5.89 9.52
C ILE A 104 10.77 -7.11 9.20
N GLU A 105 11.43 -8.24 8.94
CA GLU A 105 10.75 -9.50 8.70
C GLU A 105 10.09 -9.99 9.99
N TRP A 106 8.83 -10.40 9.86
CA TRP A 106 8.06 -11.00 10.94
C TRP A 106 7.27 -12.18 10.38
N ILE A 107 7.41 -13.34 11.03
CA ILE A 107 6.73 -14.58 10.66
C ILE A 107 5.80 -15.02 11.80
N PRO A 108 4.59 -15.54 11.51
CA PRO A 108 3.66 -15.97 12.55
C PRO A 108 4.23 -17.00 13.53
N GLU A 109 5.03 -17.93 13.02
CA GLU A 109 5.58 -19.07 13.80
C GLU A 109 6.84 -18.71 14.60
N GLY A 110 7.61 -17.72 14.15
CA GLY A 110 8.93 -17.38 14.72
C GLY A 110 9.04 -15.95 15.25
N GLY A 111 8.03 -15.11 15.05
CA GLY A 111 8.06 -13.70 15.41
C GLY A 111 9.03 -12.89 14.55
N TYR A 112 9.69 -11.93 15.17
CA TYR A 112 10.60 -11.00 14.49
C TYR A 112 11.95 -11.65 14.16
N VAL A 113 12.35 -11.56 12.90
CA VAL A 113 13.66 -12.02 12.45
C VAL A 113 14.65 -10.85 12.60
N GLY A 114 15.49 -10.93 13.63
CA GLY A 114 16.52 -9.93 13.92
C GLY A 114 16.16 -8.95 15.04
N VAL A 115 16.96 -7.89 15.16
CA VAL A 115 16.83 -6.91 16.25
C VAL A 115 15.88 -5.79 15.82
N MET A 116 14.74 -5.67 16.51
CA MET A 116 13.82 -4.55 16.32
C MET A 116 14.46 -3.22 16.72
N LYS A 117 14.40 -2.22 15.83
CA LYS A 117 14.75 -0.83 16.13
C LYS A 117 13.51 -0.03 16.49
N ASN A 118 13.74 1.14 17.08
CA ASN A 118 12.69 2.11 17.40
C ASN A 118 11.98 2.69 16.17
N ASN A 119 12.49 2.48 14.96
CA ASN A 119 11.86 2.85 13.69
C ASN A 119 11.43 1.64 12.86
N SER A 120 11.51 0.41 13.40
CA SER A 120 11.08 -0.78 12.65
C SER A 120 9.56 -0.90 12.56
N PHE A 121 9.07 -1.56 11.50
CA PHE A 121 7.68 -2.02 11.34
C PHE A 121 7.64 -3.41 10.66
N PRO A 122 6.65 -4.27 10.96
CA PRO A 122 5.52 -4.03 11.86
C PRO A 122 5.96 -4.01 13.33
N ARG A 123 5.20 -3.31 14.18
CA ARG A 123 5.45 -3.21 15.61
C ARG A 123 4.53 -4.13 16.41
N PRO A 124 4.99 -4.65 17.56
CA PRO A 124 4.15 -5.45 18.42
C PRO A 124 3.07 -4.57 19.03
N ILE A 125 1.85 -5.08 19.09
CA ILE A 125 0.78 -4.49 19.90
C ILE A 125 1.12 -4.62 21.38
N ALA A 126 0.53 -3.76 22.22
CA ALA A 126 0.62 -4.00 23.66
C ALA A 126 -0.05 -5.34 23.98
N GLY A 127 0.54 -6.07 24.92
CA GLY A 127 0.11 -7.42 25.27
C GLY A 127 -1.35 -7.48 25.74
N PRO A 128 -1.90 -8.71 25.86
CA PRO A 128 -3.26 -8.91 26.33
C PRO A 128 -3.48 -8.24 27.70
N GLY A 129 -4.62 -7.57 27.86
CA GLY A 129 -5.00 -6.88 29.10
C GLY A 129 -4.58 -5.41 29.21
N VAL A 130 -3.87 -4.85 28.23
CA VAL A 130 -3.54 -3.42 28.19
C VAL A 130 -4.63 -2.63 27.46
N THR A 131 -5.17 -1.57 28.08
CA THR A 131 -6.15 -0.69 27.43
C THR A 131 -5.46 0.17 26.37
N MET A 132 -5.82 -0.03 25.10
CA MET A 132 -5.17 0.65 23.97
C MET A 132 -5.84 1.98 23.58
N GLY A 133 -6.98 2.31 24.22
CA GLY A 133 -7.81 3.51 23.99
C GLY A 133 -8.16 4.24 25.28
#